data_AF-A0A026W622-F1
#
_entry.id   AF-A0A026W622-F1
#
_cell.length_a   1.000
_cell.length_b   1.000
_cell.length_c   1.000
_cell.angle_alpha   90.00
_cell.angle_beta   90.00
_cell.angle_gamma   90.00
#
_symmetry.space_group_name_H-M   'P 1'
#
loop_
_entity.id
_entity.type
_entity.pdbx_description
1 polymer ?
#
loop_
_entity_poly.entity_id
_entity_poly.type
_entity_poly.pdbx_seq_one_letter_code
_entity_poly.pdbx_strand_id
1 'polypeptide(L)'
;MDTQFLYIHRISLVASGLWPCNRTMLVQFQSFVFSLTMISFIIFQLTTFLTTECTLDLIIEILSISFFQLLCVIAYNSFWSNAHVLERLLKNLQYICSDLKDKNEIAIIKRYGHIAKCVAIAFTLLTICGIFILTLLPILPRIFDIFFLVNVSEPYRNIYIRTEYFVDEEEYFYFILLHLYAVTYIEGVTLLGGAVTMTGYGIYSCGLFNIASYRIEQAIRINSDEVTNRKNKREIDKKISHAVDIHRTSVEYTECYLYNFNGTYCMLTVILVICLSLHLFG
;
A
#
# COMPACT_ATOMS: atom_id res chain seq x y z
N MET A 1 3.18 -20.76 14.39
CA MET A 1 2.30 -19.58 14.35
C MET A 1 1.42 -19.68 13.11
N ASP A 2 0.14 -19.29 13.16
CA ASP A 2 -0.74 -19.36 11.99
C ASP A 2 -0.17 -18.53 10.83
N THR A 3 0.27 -19.23 9.80
CA THR A 3 0.70 -18.71 8.49
C THR A 3 -0.41 -17.93 7.78
N GLN A 4 -1.65 -18.02 8.27
CA GLN A 4 -2.81 -17.27 7.78
C GLN A 4 -2.72 -15.76 7.94
N PHE A 5 -1.94 -15.22 8.89
CA PHE A 5 -1.90 -13.77 9.07
C PHE A 5 -1.05 -13.08 7.98
N LEU A 6 0.14 -13.62 7.71
CA LEU A 6 1.01 -13.13 6.63
C LEU A 6 0.42 -13.44 5.25
N TYR A 7 -0.60 -14.28 5.18
CA TYR A 7 -1.24 -14.71 3.96
C TYR A 7 -1.86 -13.56 3.17
N ILE A 8 -2.59 -12.65 3.82
CA ILE A 8 -3.24 -11.52 3.11
C ILE A 8 -2.19 -10.54 2.59
N HIS A 9 -1.23 -10.14 3.44
CA HIS A 9 -0.10 -9.31 3.05
C HIS A 9 0.69 -9.93 1.88
N ARG A 10 0.89 -11.25 1.94
CA ARG A 10 1.55 -12.02 0.88
C ARG A 10 0.74 -12.04 -0.40
N ILE A 11 -0.55 -12.31 -0.37
CA ILE A 11 -1.40 -12.32 -1.57
C ILE A 11 -1.36 -10.95 -2.23
N SER A 12 -1.59 -9.87 -1.46
CA SER A 12 -1.60 -8.51 -2.01
C SER A 12 -0.28 -8.19 -2.71
N LEU A 13 0.86 -8.46 -2.07
CA LEU A 13 2.17 -8.22 -2.66
C LEU A 13 2.50 -9.12 -3.85
N VAL A 14 2.09 -10.40 -3.84
CA VAL A 14 2.28 -11.32 -4.98
C VAL A 14 1.45 -10.87 -6.18
N ALA A 15 0.20 -10.42 -5.94
CA ALA A 15 -0.67 -9.89 -6.98
C ALA A 15 -0.06 -8.64 -7.65
N SER A 16 0.55 -7.75 -6.87
CA SER A 16 1.22 -6.54 -7.38
C SER A 16 2.62 -6.78 -7.97
N GLY A 17 3.17 -8.01 -7.89
CA GLY A 17 4.57 -8.28 -8.23
C GLY A 17 5.58 -7.58 -7.31
N LEU A 18 5.15 -7.15 -6.12
CA LEU A 18 5.98 -6.50 -5.10
C LEU A 18 6.45 -7.47 -4.01
N TRP A 19 6.12 -8.76 -4.12
CA TRP A 19 6.50 -9.75 -3.14
C TRP A 19 8.02 -9.87 -3.01
N PRO A 20 8.58 -9.65 -1.80
CA PRO A 20 10.02 -9.53 -1.63
C PRO A 20 10.76 -10.87 -1.72
N CYS A 21 10.10 -12.00 -1.41
CA CYS A 21 10.75 -13.32 -1.42
C CYS A 21 10.61 -14.00 -2.79
N ASN A 22 11.70 -14.54 -3.35
CA ASN A 22 11.70 -15.29 -4.62
C ASN A 22 11.15 -14.48 -5.81
N ARG A 23 11.98 -13.57 -6.35
CA ARG A 23 11.71 -12.86 -7.61
C ARG A 23 11.77 -13.80 -8.81
N THR A 24 10.65 -14.43 -9.10
CA THR A 24 10.48 -15.31 -10.25
C THR A 24 10.40 -14.51 -11.56
N MET A 25 10.46 -15.20 -12.71
CA MET A 25 10.19 -14.60 -14.01
C MET A 25 8.83 -13.89 -14.06
N LEU A 26 7.82 -14.40 -13.33
CA LEU A 26 6.50 -13.77 -13.23
C LEU A 26 6.58 -12.37 -12.60
N VAL A 27 7.38 -12.20 -11.55
CA VAL A 27 7.54 -10.92 -10.85
C VAL A 27 8.23 -9.89 -11.74
N GLN A 28 9.23 -10.31 -12.54
CA GLN A 28 9.86 -9.44 -13.53
C GLN A 28 8.90 -9.05 -14.66
N PHE A 29 8.09 -10.00 -15.13
CA PHE A 29 7.05 -9.75 -16.12
C PHE A 29 6.00 -8.77 -15.60
N GLN A 30 5.54 -8.93 -14.35
CA GLN A 30 4.60 -7.99 -13.71
C GLN A 30 5.19 -6.57 -13.63
N SER A 31 6.48 -6.44 -13.29
CA SER A 31 7.16 -5.13 -13.30
C SER A 31 7.26 -4.53 -14.69
N PHE A 32 7.57 -5.34 -15.71
CA PHE A 32 7.60 -4.87 -17.09
C PHE A 32 6.22 -4.38 -17.54
N VAL A 33 5.16 -5.15 -17.26
CA VAL A 33 3.78 -4.76 -17.56
C VAL A 33 3.42 -3.46 -16.85
N PHE A 34 3.70 -3.34 -15.55
CA PHE A 34 3.48 -2.12 -14.77
C PHE A 34 4.17 -0.90 -15.42
N SER A 35 5.47 -1.00 -15.74
CA SER A 35 6.22 0.09 -16.35
C SER A 35 5.67 0.46 -17.72
N LEU A 36 5.35 -0.53 -18.57
CA LEU A 36 4.80 -0.31 -19.89
C LEU A 36 3.45 0.42 -19.82
N THR A 37 2.55 -0.03 -18.93
CA THR A 37 1.23 0.59 -18.78
C THR A 37 1.34 2.03 -18.28
N MET A 38 2.18 2.29 -17.26
CA MET A 38 2.33 3.67 -16.74
C MET A 38 2.95 4.61 -17.77
N ILE A 39 3.98 4.17 -18.49
CA ILE A 39 4.60 4.99 -19.55
C ILE A 39 3.59 5.28 -20.67
N SER A 40 2.86 4.26 -21.13
CA SER A 40 1.87 4.44 -22.19
C SER A 40 0.76 5.42 -21.77
N PHE A 41 0.29 5.34 -20.53
CA PHE A 41 -0.73 6.24 -20.01
C PHE A 41 -0.24 7.70 -19.93
N ILE A 42 0.97 7.92 -19.42
CA ILE A 42 1.58 9.25 -19.35
C ILE A 42 1.71 9.85 -20.76
N ILE A 43 2.13 9.05 -21.75
CA ILE A 43 2.22 9.50 -23.14
C ILE A 43 0.86 9.98 -23.63
N PHE A 44 -0.18 9.14 -23.51
CA PHE A 44 -1.53 9.49 -23.99
C PHE A 44 -2.16 10.66 -23.23
N GLN A 45 -1.79 10.89 -21.97
CA GLN A 45 -2.20 12.09 -21.25
C GLN A 45 -1.51 13.34 -21.78
N LEU A 46 -0.18 13.31 -21.94
CA LEU A 46 0.59 14.46 -22.38
C LEU A 46 0.32 14.83 -23.85
N THR A 47 0.02 13.86 -24.72
CA THR A 47 -0.32 14.11 -26.13
C THR A 47 -1.60 14.93 -26.29
N THR A 48 -2.47 14.95 -25.29
CA THR A 48 -3.68 15.81 -25.26
C THR A 48 -3.34 17.30 -25.42
N PHE A 49 -2.17 17.75 -24.93
CA PHE A 49 -1.71 19.14 -25.11
C PHE A 49 -1.39 19.49 -26.57
N LEU A 50 -1.20 18.49 -27.44
CA LEU A 50 -0.90 18.71 -28.85
C LEU A 50 -2.16 18.92 -29.69
N THR A 51 -3.29 18.34 -29.27
CA THR A 51 -4.55 18.32 -30.04
C THR A 51 -5.61 19.26 -29.49
N THR A 52 -5.58 19.55 -28.19
CA THR A 52 -6.56 20.41 -27.52
C THR A 52 -5.96 21.80 -27.26
N GLU A 53 -6.79 22.85 -27.39
CA GLU A 53 -6.40 24.20 -26.95
C GLU A 53 -5.99 24.20 -25.47
N CYS A 54 -4.86 24.81 -25.17
CA CYS A 54 -4.25 24.76 -23.86
C CYS A 54 -4.92 25.77 -22.91
N THR A 55 -5.94 25.32 -22.18
CA THR A 55 -6.60 26.10 -21.12
C THR A 55 -5.97 25.80 -19.76
N LEU A 56 -6.09 26.74 -18.80
CA LEU A 56 -5.60 26.52 -17.44
C LEU A 56 -6.27 25.31 -16.78
N ASP A 57 -7.58 25.13 -16.98
CA ASP A 57 -8.34 24.01 -16.44
C ASP A 57 -7.81 22.67 -16.98
N LEU A 58 -7.54 22.59 -18.29
CA LEU A 58 -6.94 21.42 -18.93
C LEU A 58 -5.55 21.10 -18.35
N ILE A 59 -4.72 22.13 -18.15
CA ILE A 59 -3.39 21.96 -17.56
C ILE A 59 -3.51 21.40 -16.14
N ILE A 60 -4.40 21.96 -15.32
CA ILE A 60 -4.59 21.53 -13.93
C ILE A 60 -5.08 20.08 -13.87
N GLU A 61 -6.06 19.71 -14.71
CA GLU A 61 -6.60 18.36 -14.81
C GLU A 61 -5.50 17.34 -15.16
N ILE A 62 -4.81 17.54 -16.29
CA ILE A 62 -3.77 16.61 -16.76
C ILE A 62 -2.63 16.51 -15.74
N LEU A 63 -2.21 17.63 -15.16
CA LEU A 63 -1.11 17.67 -14.22
C LEU A 63 -1.48 16.98 -12.89
N SER A 64 -2.71 17.15 -12.41
CA SER A 64 -3.22 16.46 -11.22
C SER A 64 -3.16 14.95 -11.37
N ILE A 65 -3.64 14.42 -12.51
CA ILE A 65 -3.63 12.98 -12.79
C ILE A 65 -2.19 12.48 -13.02
N SER A 66 -1.35 13.26 -13.71
CA SER A 66 0.06 12.92 -13.92
C SER A 66 0.84 12.84 -12.60
N PHE A 67 0.58 13.73 -11.64
CA PHE A 67 1.19 13.67 -10.31
C PHE A 67 0.71 12.46 -9.50
N PHE A 68 -0.57 12.11 -9.59
CA PHE A 68 -1.08 10.89 -8.97
C PHE A 68 -0.42 9.63 -9.55
N GLN A 69 -0.23 9.60 -10.87
CA GLN A 69 0.50 8.52 -11.54
C GLN A 69 1.96 8.46 -11.09
N LEU A 70 2.63 9.61 -10.99
CA LEU A 70 4.00 9.71 -10.49
C LEU A 70 4.13 9.19 -9.06
N LEU A 71 3.14 9.46 -8.19
CA LEU A 71 3.07 8.92 -6.84
C LEU A 71 3.08 7.38 -6.86
N CYS A 72 2.24 6.77 -7.71
CA CYS A 72 2.18 5.31 -7.87
C CYS A 72 3.51 4.73 -8.36
N VAL A 73 4.12 5.37 -9.36
CA VAL A 73 5.42 4.96 -9.91
C VAL A 73 6.53 5.04 -8.86
N ILE A 74 6.62 6.13 -8.09
CA ILE A 74 7.64 6.29 -7.04
C ILE A 74 7.44 5.26 -5.94
N ALA A 75 6.19 5.03 -5.52
CA ALA A 75 5.87 4.01 -4.52
C ALA A 75 6.31 2.62 -5.00
N TYR A 76 5.91 2.22 -6.21
CA TYR A 76 6.28 0.92 -6.79
C TYR A 76 7.80 0.73 -6.84
N ASN A 77 8.52 1.72 -7.38
CA ASN A 77 9.98 1.66 -7.51
C ASN A 77 10.70 1.60 -6.16
N SER A 78 10.16 2.24 -5.12
CA SER A 78 10.71 2.15 -3.77
C SER A 78 10.57 0.75 -3.19
N PHE A 79 9.37 0.15 -3.27
CA PHE A 79 9.17 -1.24 -2.85
C PHE A 79 10.02 -2.21 -3.66
N TRP A 80 10.17 -1.97 -4.96
CA TRP A 80 11.02 -2.77 -5.83
C TRP A 80 12.51 -2.67 -5.47
N SER A 81 13.02 -1.46 -5.24
CA SER A 81 14.45 -1.25 -4.92
C SER A 81 14.79 -1.80 -3.53
N ASN A 82 13.88 -1.61 -2.56
CA ASN A 82 14.05 -2.03 -1.17
C ASN A 82 13.56 -3.47 -0.88
N ALA A 83 13.31 -4.30 -1.89
CA ALA A 83 12.74 -5.63 -1.68
C ALA A 83 13.60 -6.53 -0.79
N HIS A 84 14.93 -6.46 -0.90
CA HIS A 84 15.83 -7.22 -0.02
C HIS A 84 15.73 -6.79 1.46
N VAL A 85 15.46 -5.51 1.71
CA VAL A 85 15.23 -4.98 3.07
C VAL A 85 13.91 -5.53 3.60
N LEU A 86 12.84 -5.46 2.81
CA LEU A 86 11.53 -6.02 3.18
C LEU A 86 11.61 -7.53 3.45
N GLU A 87 12.37 -8.27 2.63
CA GLU A 87 12.61 -9.70 2.85
C GLU A 87 13.28 -9.96 4.20
N ARG A 88 14.32 -9.19 4.53
CA ARG A 88 15.04 -9.31 5.80
C ARG A 88 14.14 -8.99 6.99
N LEU A 89 13.37 -7.90 6.92
CA LEU A 89 12.42 -7.52 7.96
C LEU A 89 11.38 -8.62 8.18
N LEU A 90 10.81 -9.16 7.10
CA LEU A 90 9.86 -10.27 7.19
C LEU A 90 10.46 -11.50 7.86
N LYS A 91 11.67 -11.90 7.49
CA LYS A 91 12.39 -13.05 8.10
C LYS A 91 12.68 -12.82 9.58
N ASN A 92 13.15 -11.63 9.94
CA ASN A 92 13.41 -11.25 11.34
C ASN A 92 12.12 -11.33 12.16
N LEU A 93 11.00 -10.81 11.65
CA LEU A 93 9.71 -10.88 12.32
C LEU A 93 9.27 -12.33 12.54
N GLN A 94 9.40 -13.19 11.53
CA GLN A 94 9.07 -14.62 11.64
C GLN A 94 9.93 -15.31 12.69
N TYR A 95 11.23 -15.01 12.73
CA TYR A 95 12.16 -15.54 13.72
C TYR A 95 11.76 -15.14 15.15
N ILE A 96 11.54 -13.84 15.41
CA ILE A 96 11.10 -13.33 16.72
C ILE A 96 9.81 -14.02 17.17
N CYS A 97 8.83 -14.09 16.26
CA CYS A 97 7.55 -14.74 16.56
C CYS A 97 7.69 -16.24 16.87
N SER A 98 8.69 -16.92 16.29
CA SER A 98 8.95 -18.34 16.55
C SER A 98 9.63 -18.60 17.89
N ASP A 99 10.36 -17.62 18.43
CA ASP A 99 11.06 -17.73 19.71
C ASP A 99 10.15 -17.41 20.93
N LEU A 100 8.98 -16.80 20.70
CA LEU A 100 8.00 -16.51 21.76
C LEU A 100 7.46 -17.82 22.39
N LYS A 101 7.69 -17.97 23.70
CA LYS A 101 7.24 -19.14 24.49
C LYS A 101 6.11 -18.84 25.46
N ASP A 102 6.00 -17.60 25.91
CA ASP A 102 4.98 -17.19 26.88
C ASP A 102 3.60 -17.07 26.21
N LYS A 103 2.57 -17.63 26.86
CA LYS A 103 1.21 -17.67 26.31
C LYS A 103 0.59 -16.28 26.14
N ASN A 104 0.90 -15.35 27.03
CA ASN A 104 0.39 -13.99 26.98
C ASN A 104 1.12 -13.18 25.91
N GLU A 105 2.43 -13.36 25.74
CA GLU A 105 3.19 -12.76 24.62
C GLU A 105 2.64 -13.24 23.26
N ILE A 106 2.35 -14.54 23.14
CA ILE A 106 1.69 -15.11 21.95
C ILE A 106 0.28 -14.51 21.77
N ALA A 107 -0.46 -14.29 22.85
CA ALA A 107 -1.78 -13.66 22.78
C ALA A 107 -1.70 -12.20 22.31
N ILE A 108 -0.70 -11.45 22.78
CA ILE A 108 -0.44 -10.06 22.35
C ILE A 108 -0.17 -10.03 20.84
N ILE A 109 0.80 -10.82 20.33
CA ILE A 109 1.12 -10.77 18.90
C ILE A 109 -0.05 -11.25 18.03
N LYS A 110 -0.84 -12.23 18.48
CA LYS A 110 -2.07 -12.66 17.81
C LYS A 110 -3.11 -11.54 17.74
N ARG A 111 -3.26 -10.74 18.79
CA ARG A 111 -4.16 -9.57 18.79
C ARG A 111 -3.73 -8.55 17.74
N TYR A 112 -2.45 -8.19 17.67
CA TYR A 112 -1.95 -7.26 16.65
C TYR A 112 -2.05 -7.84 15.24
N GLY A 113 -1.85 -9.15 15.08
CA GLY A 113 -2.15 -9.85 13.84
C GLY A 113 -3.64 -9.72 13.46
N HIS A 114 -4.56 -9.90 14.40
CA HIS A 114 -5.98 -9.68 14.10
C HIS A 114 -6.26 -8.25 13.64
N ILE A 115 -5.67 -7.24 14.30
CA ILE A 115 -5.81 -5.83 13.93
C ILE A 115 -5.30 -5.57 12.51
N ALA A 116 -4.08 -6.00 12.19
CA ALA A 116 -3.53 -5.81 10.84
C ALA A 116 -4.35 -6.54 9.76
N LYS A 117 -4.94 -7.70 10.08
CA LYS A 117 -5.87 -8.39 9.17
C LYS A 117 -7.13 -7.55 8.93
N CYS A 118 -7.75 -7.00 9.97
CA CYS A 118 -8.91 -6.13 9.83
C CYS A 118 -8.60 -4.88 9.00
N VAL A 119 -7.46 -4.25 9.25
CA VAL A 119 -6.98 -3.09 8.47
C VAL A 119 -6.78 -3.46 7.00
N ALA A 120 -6.13 -4.59 6.72
CA ALA A 120 -5.93 -5.05 5.35
C ALA A 120 -7.26 -5.34 4.62
N ILE A 121 -8.23 -5.96 5.31
CA ILE A 121 -9.58 -6.19 4.77
C ILE A 121 -10.27 -4.85 4.49
N ALA A 122 -10.19 -3.89 5.41
CA ALA A 122 -10.79 -2.56 5.23
C ALA A 122 -10.20 -1.84 4.01
N PHE A 123 -8.87 -1.84 3.85
CA PHE A 123 -8.23 -1.29 2.65
C PHE A 123 -8.67 -2.01 1.38
N THR A 124 -8.73 -3.34 1.41
CA THR A 124 -9.16 -4.14 0.25
C THR A 124 -10.58 -3.79 -0.17
N LEU A 125 -11.51 -3.70 0.79
CA LEU A 125 -12.89 -3.30 0.52
C LEU A 125 -12.97 -1.88 -0.03
N LEU A 126 -12.23 -0.93 0.55
CA LEU A 126 -12.20 0.45 0.07
C LEU A 126 -11.68 0.54 -1.37
N THR A 127 -10.62 -0.18 -1.69
CA THR A 127 -10.08 -0.26 -3.06
C THR A 127 -11.09 -0.88 -4.03
N ILE A 128 -11.73 -2.00 -3.66
CA ILE A 128 -12.75 -2.64 -4.50
C ILE A 128 -13.93 -1.70 -4.76
N CYS A 129 -14.44 -1.02 -3.73
CA CYS A 129 -15.52 -0.05 -3.86
C CYS A 129 -15.11 1.12 -4.78
N GLY A 130 -13.92 1.68 -4.59
CA GLY A 130 -13.41 2.78 -5.41
C GLY A 130 -13.28 2.37 -6.88
N ILE A 131 -12.67 1.22 -7.14
CA ILE A 131 -12.53 0.67 -8.50
C ILE A 131 -13.90 0.41 -9.14
N PHE A 132 -14.86 -0.14 -8.38
CA PHE A 132 -16.21 -0.39 -8.88
C PHE A 132 -16.90 0.91 -9.31
N ILE A 133 -16.81 1.96 -8.49
CA ILE A 133 -17.36 3.29 -8.82
C ILE A 133 -16.69 3.85 -10.09
N LEU A 134 -15.36 3.83 -10.16
CA LEU A 134 -14.60 4.31 -11.33
C LEU A 134 -14.93 3.51 -12.60
N THR A 135 -15.20 2.21 -12.47
CA THR A 135 -15.59 1.36 -13.60
C THR A 135 -16.99 1.71 -14.10
N LEU A 136 -17.94 1.93 -13.20
CA LEU A 136 -19.33 2.23 -13.58
C LEU A 136 -19.49 3.63 -14.20
N LEU A 137 -18.72 4.61 -13.74
CA LEU A 137 -18.84 6.02 -14.14
C LEU A 137 -18.91 6.23 -15.67
N PRO A 138 -17.99 5.70 -16.50
CA PRO A 138 -18.05 5.87 -17.97
C PRO A 138 -19.07 4.95 -18.66
N ILE A 139 -19.47 3.82 -18.05
CA ILE A 139 -20.39 2.85 -18.67
C ILE A 139 -21.85 3.27 -18.48
N LEU A 140 -22.17 3.85 -17.32
CA LEU A 140 -23.54 4.14 -16.91
C LEU A 140 -24.31 5.04 -17.91
N PRO A 141 -23.74 6.15 -18.43
CA PRO A 141 -24.42 6.99 -19.41
C PRO A 141 -24.79 6.24 -20.70
N ARG A 142 -23.93 5.30 -21.14
CA ARG A 142 -24.14 4.53 -22.38
C ARG A 142 -25.22 3.45 -22.22
N ILE A 143 -25.33 2.85 -21.03
CA ILE A 143 -26.45 1.95 -20.71
C ILE A 143 -27.77 2.72 -20.72
N PHE A 144 -27.80 3.90 -20.07
CA PHE A 144 -29.01 4.72 -20.05
C PHE A 144 -29.46 5.15 -21.45
N ASP A 145 -28.52 5.46 -22.34
CA ASP A 145 -28.85 5.77 -23.74
C ASP A 145 -29.57 4.60 -24.45
N ILE A 146 -28.97 3.41 -24.42
CA ILE A 146 -29.51 2.21 -25.09
C ILE A 146 -30.92 1.85 -24.58
N PHE A 147 -31.13 1.94 -23.26
CA PHE A 147 -32.38 1.47 -22.64
C PHE A 147 -33.47 2.55 -22.51
N PHE A 148 -33.10 3.81 -22.32
CA PHE A 148 -34.05 4.88 -22.02
C PHE A 148 -34.24 5.90 -23.16
N LEU A 149 -33.54 5.77 -24.31
CA LEU A 149 -33.70 6.66 -25.48
C LEU A 149 -33.67 8.15 -25.06
N VAL A 150 -32.72 8.51 -24.18
CA VAL A 150 -32.61 9.89 -23.68
C VAL A 150 -32.15 10.79 -24.83
N ASN A 151 -32.84 11.92 -24.99
CA ASN A 151 -32.70 12.81 -26.14
C ASN A 151 -31.23 13.25 -26.35
N VAL A 152 -30.67 12.92 -27.51
CA VAL A 152 -29.26 13.11 -27.87
C VAL A 152 -29.00 14.58 -28.14
N SER A 153 -28.51 15.32 -27.15
CA SER A 153 -28.04 16.70 -27.36
C SER A 153 -26.61 16.97 -26.87
N GLU A 154 -25.96 16.00 -26.23
CA GLU A 154 -24.56 16.15 -25.79
C GLU A 154 -23.75 14.92 -26.25
N PRO A 155 -22.66 15.10 -27.01
CA PRO A 155 -21.85 13.98 -27.46
C PRO A 155 -21.24 13.26 -26.24
N TYR A 156 -21.18 11.93 -26.32
CA TYR A 156 -20.80 10.95 -25.29
C TYR A 156 -19.34 11.04 -24.80
N ARG A 157 -18.80 12.24 -24.69
CA ARG A 157 -17.43 12.56 -24.29
C ARG A 157 -17.29 12.52 -22.76
N ASN A 158 -17.71 11.42 -22.15
CA ASN A 158 -17.74 11.24 -20.70
C ASN A 158 -16.70 10.23 -20.20
N ILE A 159 -15.55 10.18 -20.89
CA ILE A 159 -14.33 9.69 -20.26
C ILE A 159 -13.80 10.84 -19.42
N TYR A 160 -14.01 10.77 -18.11
CA TYR A 160 -13.60 11.79 -17.13
C TYR A 160 -12.07 12.00 -17.07
N ILE A 161 -11.30 11.15 -17.74
CA ILE A 161 -9.85 11.29 -17.87
C ILE A 161 -9.57 11.67 -19.32
N ARG A 162 -9.09 12.90 -19.54
CA ARG A 162 -8.73 13.33 -20.88
C ARG A 162 -7.42 12.66 -21.34
N THR A 163 -7.50 11.96 -22.47
CA THR A 163 -6.38 11.27 -23.12
C THR A 163 -6.55 11.34 -24.62
N GLU A 164 -5.44 11.48 -25.35
CA GLU A 164 -5.43 11.56 -26.81
C GLU A 164 -4.69 10.34 -27.39
N TYR A 165 -5.44 9.44 -28.03
CA TYR A 165 -4.92 8.21 -28.65
C TYR A 165 -4.66 8.33 -30.16
N PHE A 166 -4.98 9.47 -30.80
CA PHE A 166 -4.88 9.68 -32.24
C PHE A 166 -5.65 8.66 -33.09
N VAL A 167 -6.78 8.17 -32.56
CA VAL A 167 -7.74 7.29 -33.23
C VAL A 167 -9.14 7.86 -33.06
N ASP A 168 -10.09 7.40 -33.86
CA ASP A 168 -11.48 7.78 -33.68
C ASP A 168 -12.01 7.27 -32.32
N GLU A 169 -12.40 8.20 -31.44
CA GLU A 169 -12.81 7.88 -30.06
C GLU A 169 -14.09 7.04 -30.01
N GLU A 170 -15.02 7.22 -30.96
CA GLU A 170 -16.30 6.51 -30.98
C GLU A 170 -16.12 5.06 -31.46
N GLU A 171 -15.34 4.88 -32.54
CA GLU A 171 -15.03 3.56 -33.10
C GLU A 171 -14.19 2.72 -32.13
N TYR A 172 -13.18 3.32 -31.49
CA TYR A 172 -12.22 2.63 -30.61
C TYR A 172 -12.54 2.76 -29.12
N PHE A 173 -13.72 3.26 -28.76
CA PHE A 173 -14.14 3.51 -27.38
C PHE A 173 -13.79 2.37 -26.40
N TYR A 174 -14.13 1.13 -26.76
CA TYR A 174 -13.91 -0.02 -25.88
C TYR A 174 -12.42 -0.36 -25.67
N PHE A 175 -11.56 -0.09 -26.66
CA PHE A 175 -10.12 -0.28 -26.53
C PHE A 175 -9.49 0.80 -25.65
N ILE A 176 -9.92 2.04 -25.82
CA ILE A 176 -9.52 3.16 -24.94
C ILE A 176 -9.93 2.86 -23.49
N LEU A 177 -11.20 2.48 -23.29
CA LEU A 177 -11.72 2.13 -21.98
C LEU A 177 -10.97 0.94 -21.34
N LEU A 178 -10.63 -0.08 -22.14
CA LEU A 178 -9.84 -1.23 -21.67
C LEU A 178 -8.45 -0.80 -21.19
N HIS A 179 -7.77 0.10 -21.91
CA HIS A 179 -6.47 0.62 -21.48
C HIS A 179 -6.59 1.40 -20.16
N LEU A 180 -7.56 2.31 -20.08
CA LEU A 180 -7.82 3.09 -18.86
C LEU A 180 -8.10 2.18 -17.65
N TYR A 181 -8.93 1.15 -17.84
CA TYR A 181 -9.18 0.16 -16.80
C TYR A 181 -7.92 -0.61 -16.42
N ALA A 182 -7.12 -1.07 -17.39
CA ALA A 182 -5.88 -1.76 -17.09
C ALA A 182 -4.96 -0.89 -16.22
N VAL A 183 -4.84 0.40 -16.55
CA VAL A 183 -4.09 1.39 -15.75
C VAL A 183 -4.66 1.49 -14.33
N THR A 184 -5.95 1.79 -14.18
CA THR A 184 -6.60 1.96 -12.87
C THR A 184 -6.53 0.69 -12.01
N TYR A 185 -6.71 -0.50 -12.58
CA TYR A 185 -6.61 -1.76 -11.85
C TYR A 185 -5.16 -2.01 -11.38
N ILE A 186 -4.17 -1.79 -12.25
CA ILE A 186 -2.76 -1.98 -11.91
C ILE A 186 -2.32 -0.99 -10.82
N GLU A 187 -2.70 0.29 -10.93
CA GLU A 187 -2.47 1.31 -9.91
C GLU A 187 -3.12 0.92 -8.59
N GLY A 188 -4.42 0.57 -8.61
CA GLY A 188 -5.18 0.19 -7.41
C GLY A 188 -4.59 -1.00 -6.68
N VAL A 189 -4.20 -2.06 -7.42
CA VAL A 189 -3.53 -3.24 -6.85
C VAL A 189 -2.15 -2.88 -6.28
N THR A 190 -1.41 -1.99 -6.94
CA THR A 190 -0.09 -1.53 -6.47
C THR A 190 -0.19 -0.74 -5.18
N LEU A 191 -1.09 0.25 -5.13
CA LEU A 191 -1.33 1.07 -3.93
C LEU A 191 -1.85 0.24 -2.77
N LEU A 192 -2.80 -0.69 -3.03
CA LEU A 192 -3.31 -1.61 -2.02
C LEU A 192 -2.19 -2.46 -1.43
N GLY A 193 -1.34 -3.05 -2.29
CA GLY A 193 -0.19 -3.84 -1.86
C GLY A 193 0.76 -3.05 -0.97
N GLY A 194 1.11 -1.83 -1.37
CA GLY A 194 1.96 -0.93 -0.59
C GLY A 194 1.34 -0.55 0.76
N ALA A 195 0.07 -0.14 0.77
CA ALA A 195 -0.64 0.32 1.97
C ALA A 195 -0.81 -0.80 3.02
N VAL A 196 -1.25 -1.98 2.58
CA VAL A 196 -1.39 -3.18 3.44
C VAL A 196 -0.04 -3.55 4.03
N THR A 197 1.01 -3.53 3.22
CA THR A 197 2.37 -3.88 3.66
C THR A 197 2.88 -2.90 4.71
N MET A 198 2.86 -1.60 4.41
CA MET A 198 3.33 -0.55 5.31
C MET A 198 2.61 -0.57 6.65
N THR A 199 1.29 -0.63 6.63
CA THR A 199 0.49 -0.67 7.87
C THR A 199 0.69 -1.97 8.64
N GLY A 200 0.84 -3.11 7.95
CA GLY A 200 1.22 -4.38 8.56
C GLY A 200 2.53 -4.29 9.34
N TYR A 201 3.59 -3.79 8.71
CA TYR A 201 4.90 -3.58 9.34
C TYR A 201 4.79 -2.69 10.59
N GLY A 202 4.07 -1.57 10.51
CA GLY A 202 3.86 -0.66 11.64
C GLY A 202 3.07 -1.28 12.80
N ILE A 203 1.96 -1.97 12.51
CA ILE A 203 1.14 -2.65 13.52
C ILE A 203 1.96 -3.74 14.23
N TYR A 204 2.85 -4.42 13.51
CA TYR A 204 3.75 -5.39 14.11
C TYR A 204 4.78 -4.80 15.04
N SER A 205 5.43 -3.69 14.65
CA SER A 205 6.34 -2.97 15.54
C SER A 205 5.63 -2.64 16.85
N CYS A 206 4.38 -2.13 16.79
CA CYS A 206 3.57 -1.86 17.97
C CYS A 206 3.34 -3.11 18.83
N GLY A 207 3.11 -4.27 18.22
CA GLY A 207 2.96 -5.55 18.92
C GLY A 207 4.22 -5.97 19.67
N LEU A 208 5.40 -5.81 19.06
CA LEU A 208 6.69 -6.12 19.69
C LEU A 208 7.01 -5.18 20.86
N PHE A 209 6.73 -3.87 20.70
CA PHE A 209 6.83 -2.91 21.80
C PHE A 209 5.89 -3.24 22.95
N ASN A 210 4.69 -3.74 22.66
CA ASN A 210 3.76 -4.16 23.70
C ASN A 210 4.25 -5.41 24.45
N ILE A 211 4.92 -6.35 23.77
CA ILE A 211 5.59 -7.48 24.45
C ILE A 211 6.72 -6.97 25.36
N ALA A 212 7.52 -6.01 24.90
CA ALA A 212 8.56 -5.39 25.73
C ALA A 212 7.96 -4.77 27.00
N SER A 213 6.89 -4.00 26.85
CA SER A 213 6.14 -3.39 27.96
C SER A 213 5.62 -4.44 28.94
N TYR A 214 5.02 -5.51 28.42
CA TYR A 214 4.51 -6.63 29.23
C TYR A 214 5.60 -7.29 30.08
N ARG A 215 6.79 -7.54 29.51
CA ARG A 215 7.93 -8.10 30.24
C ARG A 215 8.41 -7.19 31.36
N ILE A 216 8.42 -5.86 31.14
CA ILE A 216 8.75 -4.86 32.17
C ILE A 216 7.72 -4.89 33.29
N GLU A 217 6.42 -4.90 32.94
CA GLU A 217 5.34 -4.93 33.92
C GLU A 217 5.43 -6.18 34.82
N GLN A 218 5.71 -7.35 34.24
CA GLN A 218 5.94 -8.56 35.02
C GLN A 218 7.13 -8.45 35.98
N ALA A 219 8.23 -7.81 35.55
CA ALA A 219 9.40 -7.63 36.39
C ALA A 219 9.11 -6.70 37.58
N ILE A 220 8.33 -5.64 37.36
CA ILE A 220 7.91 -4.71 38.41
C ILE A 220 7.00 -5.39 39.43
N ARG A 221 6.03 -6.21 38.99
CA ARG A 221 5.12 -6.93 39.89
C ARG A 221 5.84 -7.91 40.82
N ILE A 222 6.87 -8.63 40.33
CA ILE A 222 7.69 -9.50 41.20
C ILE A 222 8.42 -8.66 42.26
N ASN A 223 8.88 -7.46 41.90
CA ASN A 223 9.57 -6.57 42.84
C ASN A 223 8.64 -5.98 43.91
N SER A 224 7.34 -5.80 43.63
CA SER A 224 6.38 -5.23 44.60
C SER A 224 5.85 -6.25 45.61
N ASP A 225 5.76 -7.54 45.23
CA ASP A 225 5.01 -8.54 45.98
C ASP A 225 5.89 -9.37 46.96
N GLU A 226 7.22 -9.25 46.92
CA GLU A 226 8.14 -10.08 47.71
C GLU A 226 9.18 -9.31 48.53
N VAL A 227 9.47 -9.78 49.75
CA VAL A 227 10.68 -9.41 50.51
C VAL A 227 11.90 -9.97 49.77
N THR A 228 12.60 -9.12 49.01
CA THR A 228 13.62 -9.47 48.02
C THR A 228 14.64 -10.53 48.47
N ASN A 229 14.54 -11.77 47.95
CA ASN A 229 15.60 -12.79 48.03
C ASN A 229 16.40 -12.84 46.71
N ARG A 230 17.64 -13.37 46.73
CA ARG A 230 18.58 -13.43 45.59
C ARG A 230 18.02 -14.14 44.34
N LYS A 231 17.12 -15.12 44.51
CA LYS A 231 16.45 -15.81 43.39
C LYS A 231 15.51 -14.88 42.62
N ASN A 232 14.75 -14.05 43.32
CA ASN A 232 13.74 -13.17 42.74
C ASN A 232 14.43 -12.01 42.00
N LYS A 233 15.55 -11.51 42.54
CA LYS A 233 16.41 -10.55 41.84
C LYS A 233 16.92 -11.09 40.49
N ARG A 234 17.42 -12.34 40.45
CA ARG A 234 17.89 -12.96 39.20
C ARG A 234 16.77 -13.12 38.16
N GLU A 235 15.55 -13.41 38.60
CA GLU A 235 14.39 -13.50 37.71
C GLU A 235 13.97 -12.13 37.16
N ILE A 236 13.91 -11.11 38.02
CA ILE A 236 13.68 -9.71 37.63
C ILE A 236 14.72 -9.27 36.59
N ASP A 237 16.01 -9.45 36.89
CA ASP A 237 17.11 -9.09 35.99
C ASP A 237 16.98 -9.79 34.63
N LYS A 238 16.58 -11.08 34.63
CA LYS A 238 16.34 -11.83 33.39
C LYS A 238 15.17 -11.27 32.59
N LYS A 239 14.04 -10.95 33.23
CA LYS A 239 12.85 -10.38 32.56
C LYS A 239 13.14 -9.00 31.98
N ILE A 240 13.83 -8.13 32.74
CA ILE A 240 14.27 -6.82 32.27
C ILE A 240 15.24 -6.96 31.09
N SER A 241 16.23 -7.85 31.18
CA SER A 241 17.16 -8.11 30.09
C SER A 241 16.44 -8.56 28.81
N HIS A 242 15.49 -9.49 28.92
CA HIS A 242 14.69 -9.94 27.77
C HIS A 242 13.75 -8.84 27.24
N ALA A 243 13.27 -7.94 28.09
CA ALA A 243 12.45 -6.80 27.67
C ALA A 243 13.28 -5.77 26.88
N VAL A 244 14.48 -5.45 27.37
CA VAL A 244 15.42 -4.55 26.69
C VAL A 244 15.83 -5.13 25.33
N ASP A 245 16.08 -6.43 25.26
CA ASP A 245 16.45 -7.11 24.01
C ASP A 245 15.35 -7.01 22.93
N ILE A 246 14.10 -7.32 23.30
CA ILE A 246 12.98 -7.20 22.35
C ILE A 246 12.68 -5.74 21.99
N HIS A 247 12.84 -4.81 22.93
CA HIS A 247 12.67 -3.38 22.68
C HIS A 247 13.72 -2.89 21.68
N ARG A 248 14.99 -3.18 21.92
CA ARG A 248 16.10 -2.83 21.01
C ARG A 248 15.88 -3.42 19.62
N THR A 249 15.52 -4.69 19.54
CA THR A 249 15.20 -5.36 18.27
C THR A 249 14.05 -4.65 17.54
N SER A 250 13.03 -4.19 18.26
CA SER A 250 11.88 -3.46 17.69
C SER A 250 12.26 -2.08 17.17
N VAL A 251 13.15 -1.38 17.88
CA VAL A 251 13.71 -0.09 17.44
C VAL A 251 14.54 -0.30 16.18
N GLU A 252 15.50 -1.22 16.19
CA GLU A 252 16.37 -1.52 15.03
C GLU A 252 15.54 -1.93 13.80
N TYR A 253 14.50 -2.72 14.00
CA TYR A 253 13.54 -3.09 12.95
C TYR A 253 12.83 -1.86 12.35
N THR A 254 12.32 -0.97 13.21
CA THR A 254 11.55 0.21 12.80
C THR A 254 12.46 1.25 12.15
N GLU A 255 13.66 1.47 12.68
CA GLU A 255 14.67 2.36 12.09
C GLU A 255 15.14 1.84 10.73
N CYS A 256 15.39 0.54 10.60
CA CYS A 256 15.76 -0.06 9.32
C CYS A 256 14.66 0.16 8.28
N TYR A 257 13.39 -0.03 8.65
CA TYR A 257 12.27 0.25 7.75
C TYR A 257 12.20 1.73 7.38
N LEU A 258 12.19 2.63 8.36
CA LEU A 258 12.07 4.07 8.13
C LEU A 258 13.24 4.62 7.32
N TYR A 259 14.48 4.23 7.61
CA TYR A 259 15.65 4.70 6.89
C TYR A 259 15.57 4.41 5.38
N ASN A 260 15.16 3.19 5.01
CA ASN A 260 15.10 2.78 3.60
C ASN A 260 13.92 3.40 2.85
N PHE A 261 12.83 3.77 3.54
CA PHE A 261 11.65 4.38 2.93
C PHE A 261 11.51 5.89 3.17
N ASN A 262 12.37 6.51 3.98
CA ASN A 262 12.28 7.93 4.37
C ASN A 262 12.23 8.86 3.16
N GLY A 263 13.20 8.71 2.24
CA GLY A 263 13.26 9.51 1.03
C GLY A 263 12.00 9.34 0.16
N THR A 264 11.50 8.11 0.04
CA THR A 264 10.25 7.84 -0.65
C THR A 264 9.07 8.54 0.01
N TYR A 265 8.92 8.42 1.33
CA TYR A 265 7.81 9.06 2.05
C TYR A 265 7.85 10.59 1.92
N CYS A 266 9.02 11.21 2.04
CA CYS A 266 9.16 12.65 1.80
C CYS A 266 8.68 13.04 0.39
N MET A 267 9.10 12.30 -0.65
CA MET A 267 8.69 12.58 -2.03
C MET A 267 7.18 12.35 -2.24
N LEU A 268 6.64 11.25 -1.70
CA LEU A 268 5.20 10.95 -1.78
C LEU A 268 4.37 12.04 -1.08
N THR A 269 4.80 12.53 0.09
CA THR A 269 4.11 13.60 0.80
C THR A 269 4.09 14.90 -0.01
N VAL A 270 5.21 15.30 -0.60
CA VAL A 270 5.29 16.52 -1.43
C VAL A 270 4.36 16.40 -2.65
N ILE A 271 4.43 15.29 -3.37
CA ILE A 271 3.60 15.07 -4.57
C ILE A 271 2.12 15.00 -4.20
N LEU A 272 1.77 14.34 -3.10
CA LEU A 272 0.40 14.26 -2.62
C LEU A 272 -0.18 15.65 -2.28
N VAL A 273 0.60 16.50 -1.61
CA VAL A 273 0.17 17.88 -1.29
C VAL A 273 -0.05 18.70 -2.56
N ILE A 274 0.84 18.57 -3.55
CA ILE A 274 0.68 19.25 -4.85
C ILE A 274 -0.57 18.75 -5.58
N CYS A 275 -0.76 17.43 -5.67
CA CYS A 275 -1.91 16.80 -6.31
C CYS A 275 -3.22 17.23 -5.65
N LEU A 276 -3.32 17.17 -4.32
CA LEU A 276 -4.52 17.60 -3.58
C LEU A 276 -4.79 19.10 -3.75
N SER A 277 -3.75 19.92 -3.83
CA SER A 277 -3.88 21.35 -4.05
C SER A 277 -4.44 21.62 -5.45
N LEU A 278 -3.88 20.99 -6.48
CA LEU A 278 -4.38 21.11 -7.87
C LEU A 278 -5.85 20.67 -7.98
N HIS A 279 -6.23 19.57 -7.34
CA HIS A 279 -7.61 19.07 -7.33
C HIS A 279 -8.60 19.99 -6.60
N LEU A 280 -8.12 20.87 -5.72
CA LEU A 280 -8.99 21.82 -5.02
C LEU A 280 -9.24 23.11 -5.83
N PHE A 281 -8.37 23.40 -6.81
CA PHE A 281 -8.43 24.63 -7.60
C PHE A 281 -8.89 24.41 -9.05
N GLY A 282 -8.91 23.18 -9.57
CA GLY A 282 -9.49 22.80 -10.86
C GLY A 282 -10.81 22.07 -10.66
#